data_AF-A0A974PU44-F1
#
_entry.id   AF-A0A974PU44-F1
#
_cell.length_a   1.000
_cell.length_b   1.000
_cell.length_c   1.000
_cell.angle_alpha   90.00
_cell.angle_beta   90.00
_cell.angle_gamma   90.00
#
_symmetry.space_group_name_H-M   'P 1'
#
loop_
_entity.id
_entity.type
_entity.pdbx_description
1 polymer ?
#
loop_
_entity_poly.entity_id
_entity_poly.type
_entity_poly.pdbx_seq_one_letter_code
_entity_poly.pdbx_strand_id
1 'polypeptide(L)'
;MAKARGVALGGALLVSLLAAVPALADKAAAERCAAKLPPEAKAIYVASVPLLVPGADGRAVVTDQTRTLVLSGKINHMKASESAQAAANCLILR
;
A
#
# COMPACT_ATOMS: atom_id res chain seq x y z
N MET A 1 -22.31 15.00 -15.62
CA MET A 1 -22.51 16.11 -16.57
C MET A 1 -22.05 17.41 -15.93
N ALA A 2 -20.79 17.83 -16.13
CA ALA A 2 -20.31 19.16 -15.74
C ALA A 2 -19.31 19.65 -16.79
N LYS A 3 -19.42 20.94 -17.11
CA LYS A 3 -19.25 21.53 -18.44
C LYS A 3 -17.79 21.87 -18.74
N ALA A 4 -17.25 21.33 -19.83
CA ALA A 4 -15.96 21.74 -20.38
C ALA A 4 -16.07 23.15 -20.97
N ARG A 5 -15.18 24.06 -20.55
CA ARG A 5 -14.91 25.33 -21.22
C ARG A 5 -13.44 25.33 -21.65
N GLY A 6 -13.22 25.20 -22.95
CA GLY A 6 -11.94 25.56 -23.58
C GLY A 6 -11.87 27.06 -23.88
N VAL A 7 -10.74 27.48 -24.49
CA VAL A 7 -10.28 28.84 -24.90
C VAL A 7 -9.22 29.39 -23.92
N ALA A 8 -8.03 29.88 -24.30
CA ALA A 8 -7.31 30.00 -25.57
C ALA A 8 -5.82 30.37 -25.33
N LEU A 9 -5.11 30.52 -26.45
CA LEU A 9 -3.69 30.76 -26.72
C LEU A 9 -3.00 31.92 -25.96
N GLY A 10 -1.70 31.73 -25.71
CA GLY A 10 -0.67 32.77 -25.84
C GLY A 10 -0.19 33.42 -24.54
N GLY A 11 1.11 33.26 -24.24
CA GLY A 11 1.81 34.04 -23.22
C GLY A 11 2.28 33.18 -22.04
N ALA A 12 3.58 33.21 -21.79
CA ALA A 12 4.27 32.46 -20.74
C ALA A 12 3.60 32.61 -19.37
N LEU A 13 2.97 31.52 -18.90
CA LEU A 13 2.74 31.27 -17.49
C LEU A 13 2.92 29.76 -17.29
N LEU A 14 3.93 29.39 -16.51
CA LEU A 14 4.17 28.05 -16.00
C LEU A 14 2.97 27.62 -15.14
N VAL A 15 1.88 27.19 -15.79
CA VAL A 15 0.77 26.53 -15.10
C VAL A 15 1.18 25.07 -14.97
N SER A 16 1.94 24.80 -13.92
CA SER A 16 2.17 23.47 -13.39
C SER A 16 0.80 22.85 -13.12
N LEU A 17 0.30 22.06 -14.09
CA LEU A 17 -0.73 21.06 -13.87
C LEU A 17 -0.13 20.06 -12.86
N LEU A 18 -0.18 20.40 -11.58
CA LEU A 18 -0.16 19.44 -10.49
C LEU A 18 -1.44 18.63 -10.63
N ALA A 19 -1.43 17.68 -11.57
CA ALA A 19 -2.36 16.59 -11.57
C ALA A 19 -2.24 15.96 -10.18
N ALA A 20 -3.27 16.16 -9.35
CA ALA A 20 -3.41 15.47 -8.09
C ALA A 20 -3.35 13.97 -8.41
N VAL A 21 -2.18 13.36 -8.22
CA VAL A 21 -1.98 11.93 -8.38
C VAL A 21 -2.72 11.27 -7.23
N PRO A 22 -3.86 10.60 -7.47
CA PRO A 22 -4.55 9.94 -6.38
C PRO A 22 -3.83 8.61 -6.13
N ALA A 23 -3.34 8.40 -4.90
CA ALA A 23 -3.03 7.11 -4.28
C ALA A 23 -1.97 6.18 -4.96
N LEU A 24 -1.36 6.57 -6.08
CA LEU A 24 -0.30 5.79 -6.73
C LEU A 24 1.09 6.04 -6.13
N ALA A 25 1.34 7.24 -5.57
CA ALA A 25 2.60 7.57 -4.92
C ALA A 25 2.79 6.77 -3.62
N ASP A 26 1.71 6.65 -2.85
CA ASP A 26 1.66 5.92 -1.59
C ASP A 26 1.82 4.42 -1.84
N LYS A 27 1.14 3.87 -2.85
CA LYS A 27 1.40 2.50 -3.32
C LYS A 27 2.86 2.29 -3.67
N ALA A 28 3.48 3.19 -4.45
CA ALA A 28 4.89 3.06 -4.81
C ALA A 28 5.84 3.19 -3.60
N ALA A 29 5.48 3.96 -2.57
CA ALA A 29 6.24 4.05 -1.32
C ALA A 29 6.15 2.74 -0.52
N ALA A 30 4.94 2.19 -0.38
CA ALA A 30 4.70 0.90 0.28
C ALA A 30 5.44 -0.25 -0.41
N GLU A 31 5.44 -0.31 -1.76
CA GLU A 31 6.19 -1.33 -2.52
C GLU A 31 7.71 -1.21 -2.33
N ARG A 32 8.24 0.02 -2.27
CA ARG A 32 9.68 0.23 -1.99
C ARG A 32 10.06 -0.18 -0.58
N CYS A 33 9.18 0.03 0.40
CA CYS A 33 9.37 -0.49 1.75
C CYS A 33 9.35 -2.02 1.74
N ALA A 34 8.34 -2.62 1.10
CA ALA A 34 8.17 -4.06 0.99
C ALA A 34 9.33 -4.77 0.28
N ALA A 35 10.02 -4.08 -0.63
CA ALA A 35 11.21 -4.60 -1.30
C ALA A 35 12.37 -4.90 -0.35
N LYS A 36 12.43 -4.25 0.82
CA LYS A 36 13.46 -4.44 1.85
C LYS A 36 13.06 -5.42 2.94
N LEU A 37 11.83 -5.95 2.90
CA LEU A 37 11.32 -6.87 3.92
C LEU A 37 11.97 -8.25 3.82
N PRO A 38 12.17 -8.94 4.96
CA PRO A 38 12.51 -10.35 4.95
C PRO A 38 11.38 -11.18 4.30
N PRO A 39 11.66 -12.40 3.82
CA PRO A 39 10.71 -13.20 3.04
C PRO A 39 9.35 -13.40 3.72
N GLU A 40 9.36 -13.65 5.03
CA GLU A 40 8.15 -13.89 5.83
C GLU A 40 7.28 -12.63 5.92
N ALA A 41 7.88 -11.47 6.23
CA ALA A 41 7.18 -10.19 6.25
C ALA A 41 6.67 -9.79 4.86
N LYS A 42 7.44 -10.06 3.81
CA LYS A 42 7.01 -9.81 2.43
C LYS A 42 5.80 -10.65 2.05
N ALA A 43 5.73 -11.91 2.50
CA ALA A 43 4.55 -12.76 2.27
C ALA A 43 3.29 -12.18 2.94
N ILE A 44 3.40 -11.68 4.17
CA ILE A 44 2.30 -11.00 4.88
C ILE A 44 1.86 -9.75 4.12
N TYR A 45 2.82 -8.91 3.71
CA TYR A 45 2.55 -7.70 2.94
C TYR A 45 1.74 -8.02 1.68
N VAL A 46 2.24 -8.93 0.83
CA VAL A 46 1.59 -9.31 -0.44
C VAL A 46 0.18 -9.87 -0.23
N ALA A 47 -0.01 -10.68 0.81
CA ALA A 47 -1.33 -11.24 1.14
C ALA A 47 -2.31 -10.17 1.65
N SER A 48 -1.81 -9.13 2.32
CA SER A 48 -2.63 -8.08 2.93
C SER A 48 -3.01 -6.96 1.96
N VAL A 49 -2.13 -6.59 1.02
CA VAL A 49 -2.32 -5.52 0.03
C VAL A 49 -3.70 -5.55 -0.68
N PRO A 50 -4.18 -6.67 -1.23
CA PRO A 50 -5.46 -6.68 -1.95
C PRO A 50 -6.68 -6.49 -1.05
N LEU A 51 -6.56 -6.77 0.25
CA LEU A 51 -7.66 -6.77 1.22
C LEU A 51 -7.83 -5.40 1.93
N LEU A 52 -6.83 -4.52 1.83
CA LEU A 52 -6.84 -3.19 2.43
C LEU A 52 -7.62 -2.17 1.60
N VAL A 53 -8.92 -2.38 1.44
CA VAL A 53 -9.81 -1.42 0.77
C VAL A 53 -10.15 -0.24 1.69
N PRO A 54 -10.61 0.90 1.15
CA PRO A 54 -11.07 2.02 1.98
C PRO A 54 -12.12 1.55 2.99
N GLY A 55 -11.91 1.86 4.28
CA GLY A 55 -12.77 1.42 5.38
C GLY A 55 -12.48 0.03 5.95
N ALA A 56 -11.51 -0.72 5.39
CA ALA A 56 -11.03 -1.96 5.99
C ALA A 56 -10.22 -1.68 7.25
N ASP A 57 -10.35 -2.55 8.26
CA ASP A 57 -9.44 -2.57 9.40
C ASP A 57 -8.14 -3.24 9.00
N GLY A 58 -7.12 -2.43 8.73
CA GLY A 58 -5.83 -2.95 8.29
C GLY A 58 -5.11 -3.78 9.33
N ARG A 59 -5.34 -3.54 10.63
CA ARG A 59 -4.77 -4.38 11.69
C ARG A 59 -5.41 -5.76 11.66
N ALA A 60 -6.73 -5.82 11.52
CA ALA A 60 -7.45 -7.09 11.41
C ALA A 60 -6.99 -7.88 10.17
N VAL A 61 -6.88 -7.22 9.02
CA VAL A 61 -6.39 -7.84 7.77
C VAL A 61 -4.99 -8.44 7.96
N VAL A 62 -4.02 -7.66 8.45
CA VAL A 62 -2.64 -8.15 8.64
C VAL A 62 -2.61 -9.31 9.62
N THR A 63 -3.39 -9.24 10.70
CA THR A 63 -3.46 -10.28 11.73
C THR A 63 -4.01 -11.58 11.16
N ASP A 64 -5.11 -11.51 10.42
CA ASP A 64 -5.75 -12.69 9.80
C ASP A 64 -4.85 -13.35 8.74
N GLN A 65 -4.22 -12.54 7.88
CA GLN A 65 -3.29 -13.05 6.88
C GLN A 65 -2.04 -13.66 7.52
N THR A 66 -1.49 -13.04 8.56
CA THR A 66 -0.37 -13.60 9.31
C THR A 66 -0.74 -14.94 9.93
N ARG A 67 -1.91 -15.03 10.57
CA ARG A 67 -2.42 -16.28 11.15
C ARG A 67 -2.57 -17.37 10.09
N THR A 68 -3.16 -17.05 8.94
CA THR A 68 -3.32 -17.99 7.82
C THR A 68 -1.97 -18.49 7.30
N LEU A 69 -0.97 -17.61 7.20
CA LEU A 69 0.37 -17.97 6.76
C LEU A 69 1.12 -18.82 7.78
N VAL A 70 0.92 -18.60 9.08
CA VAL A 70 1.45 -19.48 10.14
C VAL A 70 0.79 -20.85 10.10
N LEU A 71 -0.54 -20.89 10.01
CA LEU A 71 -1.31 -22.15 9.98
C LEU A 71 -1.00 -22.99 8.73
N SER A 72 -0.67 -22.34 7.61
CA SER A 72 -0.23 -23.02 6.38
C SER A 72 1.26 -23.40 6.39
N GLY A 73 2.00 -23.10 7.46
CA GLY A 73 3.42 -23.41 7.60
C GLY A 73 4.34 -22.52 6.76
N LYS A 74 3.82 -21.45 6.14
CA LYS A 74 4.60 -20.51 5.32
C LYS A 74 5.42 -19.53 6.15
N ILE A 75 5.02 -19.31 7.41
CA ILE A 75 5.72 -18.44 8.36
C ILE A 75 5.88 -19.19 9.68
N ASN A 76 7.05 -19.06 10.29
CA ASN A 76 7.27 -19.59 11.63
C ASN A 76 6.52 -18.72 12.66
N HIS A 77 5.69 -19.34 13.50
CA HIS A 77 4.95 -18.65 14.57
C HIS A 77 5.84 -17.77 15.46
N MET A 78 7.10 -18.16 15.70
CA MET A 78 8.07 -17.40 16.51
C MET A 78 8.43 -16.05 15.87
N LYS A 79 8.40 -15.98 14.54
CA LYS A 79 8.75 -14.78 13.77
C LYS A 79 7.53 -14.04 13.22
N ALA A 80 6.34 -14.60 13.42
CA ALA A 80 5.10 -14.07 12.86
C ALA A 80 4.81 -12.66 13.35
N SER A 81 5.00 -12.38 14.65
CA SER A 81 4.76 -11.06 15.23
C SER A 81 5.70 -10.00 14.66
N GLU A 82 7.00 -10.28 14.63
CA GLU A 82 8.01 -9.37 14.08
C GLU A 82 7.77 -9.12 12.59
N SER A 83 7.50 -10.18 11.83
CA SER A 83 7.21 -10.11 10.40
C SER A 83 5.93 -9.33 10.11
N ALA A 84 4.89 -9.52 10.92
CA ALA A 84 3.62 -8.79 10.79
C ALA A 84 3.79 -7.30 11.08
N GLN A 85 4.58 -6.93 12.10
CA GLN A 85 4.89 -5.53 12.38
C GLN A 85 5.69 -4.89 11.24
N ALA A 86 6.71 -5.58 10.73
CA ALA A 86 7.50 -5.09 9.61
C ALA A 86 6.63 -4.89 8.35
N ALA A 87 5.73 -5.83 8.04
CA ALA A 87 4.77 -5.69 6.97
C ALA A 87 3.79 -4.53 7.20
N ALA A 88 3.23 -4.41 8.40
CA ALA A 88 2.30 -3.35 8.78
C ALA A 88 2.92 -1.95 8.62
N ASN A 89 4.19 -1.78 9.03
CA ASN A 89 4.92 -0.53 8.87
C ASN A 89 5.01 -0.08 7.40
N CYS A 90 5.15 -1.03 6.46
CA CYS A 90 5.13 -0.71 5.03
C CYS A 90 3.70 -0.41 4.52
N LEU A 91 2.69 -1.08 5.06
CA LEU A 91 1.29 -0.92 4.64
C LEU A 91 0.67 0.42 5.10
N ILE A 92 1.26 1.09 6.09
CA ILE A 92 0.87 2.45 6.50
C ILE A 92 1.23 3.50 5.43
N LEU A 93 2.22 3.22 4.57
CA LEU A 93 2.70 4.14 3.55
C LEU A 93 1.85 4.16 2.28
N ARG A 94 0.81 3.33 2.21
CA ARG A 94 -0.09 3.12 1.07
C ARG A 94 -1.30 4.04 1.14
#